data_AF-A0A316PX09-F1
#
_entry.id   AF-A0A316PX09-F1
#
_cell.length_a   1.000
_cell.length_b   1.000
_cell.length_c   1.000
_cell.angle_alpha   90.00
_cell.angle_beta   90.00
_cell.angle_gamma   90.00
#
_symmetry.space_group_name_H-M   'P 1'
#
loop_
_entity.id
_entity.type
_entity.pdbx_description
1 polymer ?
#
loop_
_entity_poly.entity_id
_entity_poly.type
_entity_poly.pdbx_seq_one_letter_code
_entity_poly.pdbx_strand_id
1 'polypeptide(L)'
;MKYRATIVSPQGAAPASSSIEFESEYRAGSKQNIQDARYKMLELHGSEAVSWTVKDIERVPEAEQGAIQEQLMLDFREPTEEPKRKRRSVKRGIA
;
A
#
# COMPACT_ATOMS: atom_id res chain seq x y z
N MET A 1 -9.85 -1.17 -10.31
CA MET A 1 -8.89 -0.86 -9.22
C MET A 1 -9.67 -0.78 -7.90
N LYS A 2 -9.10 -1.23 -6.79
CA LYS A 2 -9.74 -1.17 -5.47
C LYS A 2 -9.51 0.18 -4.81
N TYR A 3 -10.59 0.74 -4.26
CA TYR A 3 -10.61 2.00 -3.56
C TYR A 3 -11.36 1.84 -2.24
N ARG A 4 -11.00 2.69 -1.28
CA ARG A 4 -11.66 2.82 0.02
C ARG A 4 -12.22 4.22 0.14
N ALA A 5 -13.53 4.34 0.29
CA ALA A 5 -14.20 5.62 0.51
C ALA A 5 -14.54 5.79 1.99
N THR A 6 -14.32 6.99 2.52
CA THR A 6 -14.83 7.40 3.83
C THR A 6 -16.14 8.15 3.62
N ILE A 7 -17.23 7.61 4.18
CA ILE A 7 -18.58 8.15 4.09
C ILE A 7 -19.00 8.71 5.44
N VAL A 8 -19.76 9.81 5.43
CA VAL A 8 -20.20 10.52 6.63
C VAL A 8 -21.69 10.80 6.52
N SER A 9 -22.44 10.42 7.56
CA SER A 9 -23.85 10.76 7.69
C SER A 9 -24.06 12.28 7.77
N PRO A 10 -25.23 12.80 7.40
CA PRO A 10 -25.52 14.24 7.55
C PRO A 10 -25.37 14.66 9.01
N GLN A 11 -25.08 15.95 9.21
CA GLN A 11 -24.81 16.53 10.54
C GLN A 11 -26.06 16.45 11.44
N GLY A 12 -26.07 15.44 12.29
CA GLY A 12 -26.97 15.29 13.44
C GLY A 12 -26.17 15.24 14.75
N ALA A 13 -26.84 14.92 15.87
CA ALA A 13 -26.22 14.89 17.20
C ALA A 13 -25.04 13.90 17.35
N ALA A 14 -24.92 12.92 16.45
CA ALA A 14 -23.78 12.01 16.34
C ALA A 14 -23.55 11.63 14.87
N PRO A 15 -22.66 12.33 14.12
CA PRO A 15 -22.36 11.95 12.75
C PRO A 15 -21.67 10.59 12.72
N ALA A 16 -22.28 9.62 12.05
CA ALA A 16 -21.69 8.31 11.82
C ALA A 16 -20.75 8.38 10.62
N SER A 17 -19.48 8.01 10.82
CA SER A 17 -18.52 7.81 9.75
C SER A 17 -18.30 6.32 9.53
N SER A 18 -18.33 5.88 8.28
CA SER A 18 -18.04 4.49 7.90
C SER A 18 -17.03 4.48 6.74
N SER A 19 -16.33 3.37 6.56
CA SER A 19 -15.42 3.15 5.45
C SER A 19 -15.92 1.99 4.60
N ILE A 20 -16.06 2.21 3.29
CA ILE A 20 -16.52 1.21 2.33
C ILE A 20 -15.44 0.93 1.29
N GLU A 21 -15.33 -0.33 0.88
CA GLU A 21 -14.44 -0.74 -0.21
C GLU A 21 -15.26 -0.93 -1.50
N PHE A 22 -14.72 -0.45 -2.61
CA PHE A 22 -15.37 -0.53 -3.92
C PHE A 22 -14.33 -0.65 -5.03
N GLU A 23 -14.80 -1.12 -6.19
CA GLU A 23 -14.00 -1.20 -7.40
C GLU A 23 -14.42 -0.10 -8.37
N SER A 24 -13.44 0.57 -8.96
CA SER A 24 -13.68 1.56 -10.02
C SER A 24 -12.60 1.48 -11.09
N GLU A 25 -12.98 1.79 -12.32
CA GLU A 25 -12.08 1.91 -13.47
C GLU A 25 -11.44 3.31 -13.55
N TYR A 26 -12.04 4.28 -12.85
CA TYR A 26 -11.63 5.67 -12.92
C TYR A 26 -10.59 6.02 -11.85
N ARG A 27 -9.78 7.05 -12.12
CA ARG A 27 -8.76 7.55 -11.19
C ARG A 27 -9.39 8.08 -9.90
N ALA A 28 -8.65 7.96 -8.79
CA ALA A 28 -8.99 8.56 -7.51
C ALA A 28 -9.32 10.06 -7.67
N GLY A 29 -10.38 10.52 -7.02
CA GLY A 29 -10.83 11.92 -7.06
C GLY A 29 -11.56 12.35 -8.34
N SER A 30 -11.69 11.48 -9.34
CA SER A 30 -12.53 11.76 -10.52
C SER A 30 -14.03 11.75 -10.15
N LYS A 31 -14.84 12.54 -10.86
CA LYS A 31 -16.29 12.60 -10.64
C LYS A 31 -16.97 11.24 -10.76
N GLN A 32 -16.51 10.43 -11.72
CA GLN A 32 -17.05 9.09 -11.97
C GLN A 32 -16.67 8.13 -10.84
N ASN A 33 -15.44 8.19 -10.33
CA ASN A 33 -15.04 7.40 -9.17
C ASN A 33 -15.88 7.73 -7.91
N ILE A 34 -16.16 9.02 -7.68
CA ILE A 34 -17.06 9.45 -6.58
C ILE A 34 -18.47 8.90 -6.77
N GLN A 35 -18.95 8.86 -8.02
CA GLN A 35 -20.25 8.29 -8.35
C GLN A 35 -20.30 6.78 -8.09
N ASP A 36 -19.25 6.04 -8.46
CA ASP A 36 -19.12 4.61 -8.15
C ASP A 36 -19.13 4.37 -6.64
N ALA A 37 -18.40 5.18 -5.87
CA ALA A 37 -18.42 5.13 -4.41
C ALA A 37 -19.83 5.37 -3.84
N ARG A 38 -20.59 6.32 -4.42
CA ARG A 38 -21.98 6.58 -4.02
C ARG A 38 -22.90 5.41 -4.34
N TYR A 39 -22.73 4.76 -5.49
CA TYR A 39 -23.49 3.56 -5.81
C TYR A 39 -23.22 2.45 -4.82
N LYS A 40 -21.95 2.21 -4.46
CA LYS A 40 -21.62 1.20 -3.45
C LYS A 40 -22.16 1.55 -2.07
N MET A 41 -22.15 2.83 -1.71
CA MET A 41 -22.74 3.33 -0.48
C MET A 41 -24.25 3.05 -0.41
N LEU A 42 -24.99 3.34 -1.49
CA LEU A 42 -26.43 3.08 -1.58
C LEU A 42 -26.75 1.58 -1.63
N GLU A 43 -25.88 0.76 -2.23
CA GLU A 43 -26.04 -0.70 -2.25
C GLU A 43 -25.96 -1.31 -0.84
N LEU A 44 -25.04 -0.82 0.00
CA LEU A 44 -24.81 -1.35 1.35
C LEU A 44 -25.78 -0.80 2.40
N HIS A 45 -26.05 0.51 2.36
CA HIS A 45 -26.82 1.21 3.39
C HIS A 45 -28.25 1.57 2.95
N GLY A 46 -28.60 1.35 1.68
CA GLY A 46 -29.95 1.58 1.17
C GLY A 46 -30.41 3.04 1.25
N SER A 47 -31.67 3.24 1.64
CA SER A 47 -32.33 4.55 1.70
C SER A 47 -31.73 5.50 2.74
N GLU A 48 -31.16 4.98 3.82
CA GLU A 48 -30.54 5.80 4.88
C GLU A 48 -29.33 6.59 4.34
N ALA A 49 -28.58 5.95 3.44
CA ALA A 49 -27.39 6.51 2.81
C ALA A 49 -27.67 7.65 1.83
N VAL A 50 -28.90 7.86 1.35
CA VAL A 50 -29.21 8.94 0.39
C VAL A 50 -28.79 10.32 0.92
N SER A 51 -28.80 10.48 2.24
CA SER A 51 -28.41 11.71 2.92
C SER A 51 -26.91 11.80 3.27
N TRP A 52 -26.15 10.72 3.08
CA TRP A 52 -24.75 10.62 3.46
C TRP A 52 -23.84 11.17 2.35
N THR A 53 -22.62 11.57 2.73
CA THR A 53 -21.66 12.21 1.85
C THR A 53 -20.34 11.46 1.80
N VAL A 54 -19.74 11.36 0.62
CA VAL A 54 -18.38 10.81 0.45
C VAL A 54 -17.39 11.92 0.77
N LYS A 55 -16.59 11.75 1.83
CA LYS A 55 -15.60 12.73 2.30
C LYS A 55 -14.26 12.56 1.59
N ASP A 56 -13.80 11.32 1.46
CA ASP A 56 -12.50 11.03 0.87
C ASP A 56 -12.50 9.65 0.19
N ILE A 57 -11.62 9.49 -0.80
CA ILE A 57 -11.43 8.24 -1.54
C ILE A 57 -9.94 7.96 -1.69
N GLU A 58 -9.49 6.88 -1.08
CA GLU A 58 -8.12 6.41 -1.14
C GLU A 58 -8.01 5.19 -2.05
N ARG A 59 -6.94 5.10 -2.83
CA ARG A 59 -6.63 3.88 -3.58
C ARG A 59 -6.08 2.85 -2.60
N VAL A 60 -6.69 1.68 -2.54
CA VAL A 60 -6.15 0.56 -1.76
C VAL A 60 -5.03 -0.04 -2.60
N PRO A 61 -3.75 0.02 -2.13
CA PRO A 61 -2.70 -0.73 -2.79
C PRO A 61 -3.08 -2.19 -2.68
N GLU A 62 -3.20 -2.86 -3.82
CA GLU A 62 -3.25 -4.31 -3.85
C GLU A 62 -1.93 -4.74 -3.22
N ALA A 63 -1.99 -5.29 -2.00
CA ALA A 63 -0.80 -5.75 -1.34
C ALA A 63 -0.15 -6.74 -2.30
N GLU A 64 0.98 -6.36 -2.89
CA GLU A 64 1.89 -7.27 -3.55
C GLU A 64 2.35 -8.24 -2.46
N GLN A 65 1.53 -9.24 -2.17
CA GLN A 65 1.82 -10.30 -1.20
C GLN A 65 3.12 -11.03 -1.56
N GLY A 66 3.65 -10.84 -2.79
CA GLY A 66 4.97 -11.31 -3.22
C GLY A 66 6.14 -10.33 -3.05
N ALA A 67 5.97 -9.01 -3.22
CA ALA A 67 7.12 -8.09 -3.30
C ALA A 67 7.83 -7.85 -1.97
N ILE A 68 7.09 -7.92 -0.85
CA ILE A 68 7.66 -7.73 0.49
C ILE A 68 8.44 -8.99 0.94
N GLN A 69 8.05 -10.19 0.47
CA GLN A 69 8.75 -11.44 0.80
C GLN A 69 10.10 -11.56 0.09
N GLU A 70 10.21 -11.07 -1.14
CA GLU A 70 11.45 -11.16 -1.93
C GLU A 70 12.58 -10.27 -1.38
N GLN A 71 12.25 -9.12 -0.76
CA GLN A 71 13.26 -8.20 -0.20
C GLN A 71 13.90 -8.73 1.09
N LEU A 72 13.27 -9.64 1.83
CA LEU A 72 13.83 -10.18 3.07
C LEU A 72 14.88 -11.30 2.85
N MET A 73 15.10 -11.74 1.62
CA MET A 73 15.98 -12.88 1.29
C MET A 73 17.44 -12.52 0.96
N LEU A 74 17.85 -11.25 1.13
CA LEU A 74 19.26 -10.88 1.02
C LEU A 74 19.91 -10.88 2.42
N ASP A 75 20.57 -11.98 2.78
CA ASP A 75 21.89 -12.00 3.46
C ASP A 75 22.32 -13.41 3.92
N PHE A 76 22.27 -14.39 3.01
CA PHE A 76 22.90 -15.71 3.21
C PHE A 76 24.01 -15.99 2.20
N ARG A 77 24.70 -14.95 1.71
CA ARG A 77 25.91 -15.17 0.90
C ARG A 77 27.04 -15.58 1.85
N GLU A 78 27.65 -16.73 1.59
CA GLU A 78 28.82 -17.19 2.34
C GLU A 78 29.87 -16.06 2.37
N PRO A 79 30.46 -15.76 3.55
CA PRO A 79 31.46 -14.70 3.65
C PRO A 79 32.59 -14.99 2.66
N THR A 80 32.72 -14.12 1.67
CA THR A 80 33.74 -14.26 0.62
C THR A 80 35.10 -14.16 1.28
N GLU A 81 35.94 -15.19 1.14
CA GLU A 81 37.24 -15.25 1.78
C GLU A 81 38.05 -13.97 1.53
N GLU A 82 38.49 -13.32 2.61
CA GLU A 82 39.31 -12.12 2.50
C GLU A 82 40.59 -12.42 1.70
N PRO A 83 40.96 -11.59 0.71
CA PRO A 83 42.11 -11.84 -0.12
C PRO A 83 43.39 -11.86 0.73
N LYS A 84 44.00 -13.04 0.86
CA LYS A 84 45.26 -13.24 1.60
C LYS A 84 46.35 -12.36 0.98
N ARG A 85 46.75 -11.30 1.68
CA ARG A 85 47.87 -10.45 1.29
C ARG A 85 49.15 -11.29 1.16
N LYS A 86 49.62 -11.50 -0.08
CA LYS A 86 50.95 -12.09 -0.33
C LYS A 86 52.02 -11.16 0.22
N ARG A 87 52.62 -11.53 1.36
CA ARG A 87 53.85 -10.90 1.83
C ARG A 87 54.97 -11.30 0.86
N ARG A 88 55.57 -10.32 0.16
CA ARG A 88 56.81 -10.57 -0.61
C ARG A 88 57.88 -11.04 0.37
N SER A 89 58.36 -12.27 0.19
CA SER A 89 59.58 -12.71 0.86
C SER A 89 60.75 -11.98 0.20
N VAL A 90 61.28 -10.97 0.89
CA VAL A 90 62.56 -10.38 0.50
C VAL A 90 63.63 -11.34 1.01
N LYS A 91 64.36 -11.99 0.08
CA LYS A 91 65.59 -12.73 0.39
C LYS A 91 66.61 -11.71 0.91
N ARG A 92 66.79 -11.63 2.23
CA ARG A 92 67.95 -10.94 2.80
C ARG A 92 69.15 -11.84 2.54
N GLY A 93 70.11 -11.32 1.77
CA GLY A 93 71.36 -12.01 1.47
C GLY A 93 72.12 -12.34 2.74
N ILE A 94 72.74 -13.51 2.73
CA ILE A 94 73.68 -13.99 3.74
C ILE A 94 74.98 -13.21 3.55
N ALA A 95 75.50 -12.65 4.64
CA ALA A 95 76.88 -12.19 4.79
C ALA A 95 77.39 -12.69 6.14
#